data_AF-A0A2P5HWD5-F1
#
_entry.id   AF-A0A2P5HWD5-F1
#
_cell.length_a   1.000
_cell.length_b   1.000
_cell.length_c   1.000
_cell.angle_alpha   90.00
_cell.angle_beta   90.00
_cell.angle_gamma   90.00
#
_symmetry.space_group_name_H-M   'P 1'
#
loop_
_entity.id
_entity.type
_entity.pdbx_description
1 polymer ?
#
loop_
_entity_poly.entity_id
_entity_poly.type
_entity_poly.pdbx_seq_one_letter_code
_entity_poly.pdbx_strand_id
1 'polypeptide(L)'
;MAGSFNLFSKDVAGLLDTAGDALTATKLALWNSREETLQSWVLVPSGILVILVACFGVDTLFKHVSVLFPASVACMLLLFAGLWLSELVIGANRTRRAVAVIDVPAGWSLRWISILFTPTFVTLPLSPSIGAAEVGKIIAVFAVGFVVMFVGTAYMTRGLQLVTGSHKKAQATRAEELGPQEDEVDLGRTPPPEVDPSMSTGVSAQASAIALDDLTLPDRSHEPNHLQPVTEHGPRDNIPPTLPELSGSPPSLPPQAPPAPPRARLWAAIIQRHLDTITYVTFLLLIGLPIYYTTGYAMPLQLIFTVLMYFAALSLPPSWKQFLHPVIVSSLLTVLGIWVFGLIHHGHHQQNLTPVLQQYTTGNKYLQLWQVQQQQQHTTTPPGAGDILSTILDASIVSLALPMYQYRRELVSHFPAIVAPNLVLSVASLYAYPSICVAIGISATRSLSFASRSLTLALAIPATANLGGDERTVAAVAIMSGVVGALVGGRVLGWLGIPEDDYVTRGVTLGANSSAVATALLLRTDPRAAALSSLSMSLFGTITVLFTSIPPIADAVRSLVGL
;
A
#
# COMPACT_ATOMS: atom_id res chain seq x y z
N MET A 1 54.53 3.61 -35.46
CA MET A 1 54.10 4.42 -34.30
C MET A 1 52.96 5.41 -34.61
N ALA A 2 52.84 5.98 -35.82
CA ALA A 2 51.75 6.91 -36.16
C ALA A 2 50.33 6.29 -36.20
N GLY A 3 50.19 5.00 -36.56
CA GLY A 3 48.88 4.32 -36.59
C GLY A 3 48.27 4.04 -35.21
N SER A 4 49.10 3.81 -34.19
CA SER A 4 48.64 3.58 -32.81
C SER A 4 48.16 4.86 -32.12
N PHE A 5 48.76 6.01 -32.47
CA PHE A 5 48.34 7.32 -31.95
C PHE A 5 46.99 7.76 -32.53
N ASN A 6 46.72 7.44 -33.79
CA ASN A 6 45.43 7.73 -34.43
C ASN A 6 44.28 6.82 -33.93
N LEU A 7 44.57 5.57 -33.52
CA LEU A 7 43.58 4.73 -32.86
C LEU A 7 43.26 5.25 -31.45
N PHE A 8 44.30 5.55 -30.66
CA PHE A 8 44.13 6.08 -29.30
C PHE A 8 43.40 7.43 -29.29
N SER A 9 43.71 8.32 -30.24
CA SER A 9 43.01 9.61 -30.41
C SER A 9 41.53 9.43 -30.80
N LYS A 10 41.22 8.45 -31.66
CA LYS A 10 39.82 8.10 -32.01
C LYS A 10 39.07 7.48 -30.83
N ASP A 11 39.72 6.64 -30.04
CA ASP A 11 39.12 6.04 -28.85
C ASP A 11 38.86 7.09 -27.75
N VAL A 12 39.79 8.03 -27.56
CA VAL A 12 39.62 9.17 -26.63
C VAL A 12 38.54 10.14 -27.13
N ALA A 13 38.49 10.44 -28.42
CA ALA A 13 37.43 11.25 -29.01
C ALA A 13 36.04 10.57 -28.88
N GLY A 14 35.98 9.26 -29.12
CA GLY A 14 34.77 8.47 -28.90
C GLY A 14 34.34 8.44 -27.44
N LEU A 15 35.28 8.35 -26.50
CA LEU A 15 35.00 8.44 -25.06
C LEU A 15 34.46 9.82 -24.66
N LEU A 16 35.07 10.90 -25.18
CA LEU A 16 34.61 12.27 -24.92
C LEU A 16 33.22 12.54 -25.52
N ASP A 17 32.93 12.02 -26.71
CA ASP A 17 31.59 12.11 -27.32
C ASP A 17 30.56 11.33 -26.49
N THR A 18 30.89 10.13 -26.01
CA THR A 18 30.00 9.37 -25.13
C THR A 18 29.78 10.06 -23.78
N ALA A 19 30.79 10.74 -23.24
CA ALA A 19 30.67 11.52 -22.01
C ALA A 19 29.80 12.78 -22.22
N GLY A 20 29.93 13.44 -23.37
CA GLY A 20 29.08 14.57 -23.77
C GLY A 20 27.62 14.16 -23.96
N ASP A 21 27.38 13.02 -24.61
CA ASP A 21 26.05 12.43 -24.76
C ASP A 21 25.44 12.04 -23.40
N ALA A 22 26.24 11.46 -22.49
CA ALA A 22 25.78 11.09 -21.14
C ALA A 22 25.46 12.32 -20.27
N LEU A 23 26.26 13.38 -20.34
CA LEU A 23 25.98 14.66 -19.66
C LEU A 23 24.70 15.31 -20.18
N THR A 24 24.53 15.32 -21.51
CA THR A 24 23.32 15.86 -22.15
C THR A 24 22.08 15.03 -21.80
N ALA A 25 22.21 13.70 -21.79
CA ALA A 25 21.16 12.78 -21.36
C ALA A 25 20.77 12.98 -19.88
N THR A 26 21.76 13.12 -18.99
CA THR A 26 21.52 13.34 -17.56
C THR A 26 20.83 14.68 -17.31
N LYS A 27 21.29 15.75 -17.97
CA LYS A 27 20.66 17.07 -17.89
C LYS A 27 19.21 17.05 -18.40
N LEU A 28 18.96 16.36 -19.51
CA LEU A 28 17.62 16.22 -20.09
C LEU A 28 16.69 15.41 -19.16
N ALA A 29 17.19 14.29 -18.61
CA ALA A 29 16.45 13.46 -17.67
C ALA A 29 16.08 14.25 -16.41
N LEU A 30 17.04 15.00 -15.83
CA LEU A 30 16.83 15.80 -14.62
C LEU A 30 15.83 16.95 -14.85
N TRP A 31 15.90 17.59 -16.02
CA TRP A 31 14.98 18.68 -16.38
C TRP A 31 13.56 18.18 -16.57
N ASN A 32 13.40 17.06 -17.26
CA ASN A 32 12.09 16.43 -17.47
C ASN A 32 11.48 15.93 -16.16
N SER A 33 12.29 15.48 -15.19
CA SER A 33 11.82 14.99 -13.90
C SER A 33 11.74 16.05 -12.80
N ARG A 34 11.92 17.34 -13.11
CA ARG A 34 12.05 18.40 -12.07
C ARG A 34 10.80 18.55 -11.20
N GLU A 35 9.61 18.47 -11.79
CA GLU A 35 8.34 18.63 -11.07
C GLU A 35 8.07 17.40 -10.20
N GLU A 36 8.32 16.20 -10.73
CA GLU A 36 8.30 14.94 -9.98
C GLU A 36 9.26 14.96 -8.79
N THR A 37 10.48 15.48 -9.00
CA THR A 37 11.52 15.56 -7.96
C THR A 37 11.09 16.55 -6.88
N LEU A 38 10.53 17.70 -7.23
CA LEU A 38 10.00 18.64 -6.24
C LEU A 38 8.84 18.03 -5.44
N GLN A 39 7.91 17.33 -6.09
CA GLN A 39 6.83 16.65 -5.40
C GLN A 39 7.35 15.57 -4.44
N SER A 40 8.26 14.71 -4.92
CA SER A 40 8.77 13.58 -4.15
C SER A 40 9.69 13.97 -3.00
N TRP A 41 10.49 15.03 -3.15
CA TRP A 41 11.50 15.42 -2.15
C TRP A 41 11.05 16.55 -1.22
N VAL A 42 10.02 17.32 -1.58
CA VAL A 42 9.55 18.45 -0.77
C VAL A 42 8.10 18.25 -0.32
N LEU A 43 7.17 18.03 -1.25
CA LEU A 43 5.75 17.97 -0.92
C LEU A 43 5.37 16.68 -0.16
N VAL A 44 5.91 15.54 -0.58
CA VAL A 44 5.64 14.26 0.09
C VAL A 44 6.19 14.24 1.53
N PRO A 45 7.48 14.57 1.80
CA PRO A 45 7.98 14.56 3.17
C PRO A 45 7.32 15.61 4.06
N SER A 46 7.02 16.80 3.55
CA SER A 46 6.31 17.83 4.32
C SER A 46 4.87 17.40 4.65
N GLY A 47 4.16 16.80 3.70
CA GLY A 47 2.83 16.25 3.93
C GLY A 47 2.82 15.10 4.95
N ILE A 48 3.78 14.17 4.86
CA ILE A 48 3.95 13.10 5.87
C ILE A 48 4.24 13.69 7.24
N LEU A 49 5.13 14.70 7.32
CA LEU A 49 5.42 15.37 8.58
C LEU A 49 4.16 16.00 9.20
N VAL A 50 3.32 16.66 8.40
CA VAL A 50 2.04 17.22 8.86
C VAL A 50 1.12 16.12 9.41
N ILE A 51 1.01 14.98 8.72
CA ILE A 51 0.21 13.83 9.19
C ILE A 51 0.76 13.30 10.52
N LEU A 52 2.08 13.15 10.65
CA LEU A 52 2.71 12.67 11.88
C LEU A 52 2.53 13.64 13.04
N VAL A 53 2.62 14.95 12.80
CA VAL A 53 2.35 15.98 13.81
C VAL A 53 0.90 15.91 14.27
N ALA A 54 -0.06 15.70 13.37
CA ALA A 54 -1.45 15.49 13.74
C ALA A 54 -1.63 14.23 14.61
N CYS A 55 -0.97 13.12 14.25
CA CYS A 55 -0.97 11.90 15.05
C CYS A 55 -0.36 12.13 16.44
N PHE A 56 0.75 12.88 16.53
CA PHE A 56 1.36 13.23 17.80
C PHE A 56 0.44 14.07 18.69
N GLY A 57 -0.27 15.04 18.10
CA GLY A 57 -1.27 15.83 18.82
C GLY A 57 -2.39 14.97 19.39
N VAL A 58 -2.90 14.01 18.60
CA VAL A 58 -3.93 13.05 19.05
C VAL A 58 -3.40 12.09 20.11
N ASP A 59 -2.18 11.54 19.96
CA ASP A 59 -1.54 10.68 20.96
C ASP A 59 -1.37 11.41 22.31
N THR A 60 -0.94 12.67 22.26
CA THR A 60 -0.78 13.52 23.44
C THR A 60 -2.13 13.76 24.13
N LEU A 61 -3.20 13.98 23.35
CA LEU A 61 -4.55 14.13 23.88
C LEU A 61 -5.05 12.84 24.53
N PHE A 62 -4.85 11.68 23.89
CA PHE A 62 -5.26 10.39 24.44
C PHE A 62 -4.52 10.02 25.71
N LYS A 63 -3.23 10.34 25.81
CA LYS A 63 -2.46 10.18 27.05
C LYS A 63 -3.03 11.01 28.20
N HIS A 64 -3.49 12.24 27.93
CA HIS A 64 -4.17 13.05 28.95
C HIS A 64 -5.52 12.47 29.39
N VAL A 65 -6.27 11.85 28.47
CA VAL A 65 -7.60 11.25 28.75
C VAL A 65 -7.49 9.78 29.19
N SER A 66 -6.28 9.21 29.28
CA SER A 66 -6.02 7.79 29.60
C SER A 66 -6.71 6.80 28.63
N VAL A 67 -6.84 7.17 27.36
CA VAL A 67 -7.44 6.33 26.32
C VAL A 67 -6.34 5.52 25.62
N LEU A 68 -6.46 4.20 25.66
CA LEU A 68 -5.55 3.26 24.96
C LEU A 68 -6.02 3.05 23.51
N PHE A 69 -5.92 4.09 22.68
CA PHE A 69 -6.35 4.02 21.28
C PHE A 69 -5.20 4.47 20.34
N PRO A 70 -4.88 3.72 19.27
CA PRO A 70 -3.83 4.10 18.32
C PRO A 70 -4.12 5.44 17.65
N ALA A 71 -3.23 6.43 17.85
CA ALA A 71 -3.44 7.79 17.33
C ALA A 71 -3.57 7.85 15.81
N SER A 72 -2.82 7.03 15.07
CA SER A 72 -2.90 6.95 13.60
C SER A 72 -4.26 6.48 13.10
N VAL A 73 -4.90 5.51 13.76
CA VAL A 73 -6.26 5.05 13.42
C VAL A 73 -7.31 6.12 13.78
N ALA A 74 -7.08 6.91 14.83
CA ALA A 74 -8.00 7.97 15.22
C ALA A 74 -7.93 9.10 14.21
N CYS A 75 -6.72 9.50 13.81
CA CYS A 75 -6.50 10.45 12.73
C CYS A 75 -7.11 9.99 11.40
N MET A 76 -7.02 8.70 11.07
CA MET A 76 -7.72 8.12 9.90
C MET A 76 -9.23 8.36 9.98
N LEU A 77 -9.87 8.02 11.10
CA LEU A 77 -11.31 8.22 11.30
C LEU A 77 -11.72 9.69 11.29
N LEU A 78 -10.93 10.55 11.94
CA LEU A 78 -11.16 12.00 11.98
C LEU A 78 -11.00 12.62 10.59
N LEU A 79 -10.01 12.18 9.81
CA LEU A 79 -9.81 12.64 8.44
C LEU A 79 -10.99 12.23 7.55
N PHE A 80 -11.44 10.98 7.64
CA PHE A 80 -12.61 10.49 6.91
C PHE A 80 -13.87 11.30 7.25
N ALA A 81 -14.17 11.46 8.55
CA ALA A 81 -15.32 12.24 9.02
C ALA A 81 -15.21 13.72 8.61
N GLY A 82 -14.02 14.31 8.71
CA GLY A 82 -13.75 15.69 8.32
C GLY A 82 -13.93 15.93 6.83
N LEU A 83 -13.49 15.02 5.97
CA LEU A 83 -13.71 15.10 4.52
C LEU A 83 -15.20 14.96 4.19
N TRP A 84 -15.92 14.03 4.83
CA TRP A 84 -17.35 13.89 4.65
C TRP A 84 -18.10 15.16 5.09
N LEU A 85 -17.81 15.68 6.28
CA LEU A 85 -18.42 16.92 6.78
C LEU A 85 -18.08 18.12 5.89
N SER A 86 -16.86 18.20 5.39
CA SER A 86 -16.44 19.24 4.45
C SER A 86 -17.28 19.24 3.18
N GLU A 87 -17.60 18.07 2.63
CA GLU A 87 -18.46 17.98 1.44
C GLU A 87 -19.88 18.49 1.73
N LEU A 88 -20.42 18.17 2.92
CA LEU A 88 -21.76 18.60 3.33
C LEU A 88 -21.83 20.13 3.57
N VAL A 89 -20.78 20.73 4.13
CA VAL A 89 -20.79 22.15 4.53
C VAL A 89 -20.31 23.07 3.42
N ILE A 90 -19.25 22.69 2.68
CA ILE A 90 -18.52 23.56 1.76
C ILE A 90 -18.74 23.17 0.29
N GLY A 91 -19.30 21.97 0.04
CA GLY A 91 -19.65 21.46 -1.29
C GLY A 91 -18.52 20.68 -1.97
N ALA A 92 -18.92 19.73 -2.83
CA ALA A 92 -18.04 18.74 -3.45
C ALA A 92 -16.82 19.32 -4.18
N ASN A 93 -16.95 20.47 -4.85
CA ASN A 93 -15.87 21.06 -5.63
C ASN A 93 -14.70 21.55 -4.78
N ARG A 94 -14.97 22.14 -3.62
CA ARG A 94 -13.92 22.64 -2.71
C ARG A 94 -13.29 21.49 -1.93
N THR A 95 -14.09 20.53 -1.48
CA THR A 95 -13.59 19.32 -0.83
C THR A 95 -12.71 18.52 -1.78
N ARG A 96 -13.05 18.44 -3.07
CA ARG A 96 -12.21 17.81 -4.10
C ARG A 96 -10.82 18.44 -4.18
N ARG A 97 -10.70 19.77 -4.06
CA ARG A 97 -9.40 20.46 -4.03
C ARG A 97 -8.60 20.14 -2.77
N ALA A 98 -9.27 20.08 -1.61
CA ALA A 98 -8.62 19.69 -0.36
C ALA A 98 -8.11 18.24 -0.43
N VAL A 99 -8.92 17.33 -0.96
CA VAL A 99 -8.52 15.94 -1.22
C VAL A 99 -7.31 15.89 -2.13
N ALA A 100 -7.27 16.65 -3.23
CA ALA A 100 -6.12 16.65 -4.15
C ALA A 100 -4.79 17.07 -3.49
N VAL A 101 -4.81 17.93 -2.47
CA VAL A 101 -3.61 18.29 -1.71
C VAL A 101 -3.19 17.18 -0.75
N ILE A 102 -4.16 16.56 -0.06
CA ILE A 102 -3.91 15.46 0.88
C ILE A 102 -3.44 14.20 0.13
N ASP A 103 -3.94 14.00 -1.09
CA ASP A 103 -3.66 12.86 -1.95
C ASP A 103 -2.17 12.77 -2.35
N VAL A 104 -1.45 13.89 -2.42
CA VAL A 104 -0.01 13.88 -2.76
C VAL A 104 0.81 13.04 -1.74
N PRO A 105 0.85 13.39 -0.44
CA PRO A 105 1.56 12.57 0.55
C PRO A 105 0.83 11.25 0.85
N ALA A 106 -0.51 11.24 0.86
CA ALA A 106 -1.28 10.06 1.23
C ALA A 106 -1.23 8.97 0.15
N GLY A 107 -1.37 9.35 -1.12
CA GLY A 107 -1.23 8.47 -2.27
C GLY A 107 0.17 7.88 -2.37
N TRP A 108 1.22 8.68 -2.14
CA TRP A 108 2.59 8.15 -2.03
C TRP A 108 2.71 7.12 -0.89
N SER A 109 2.18 7.45 0.28
CA SER A 109 2.28 6.59 1.47
C SER A 109 1.53 5.26 1.29
N LEU A 110 0.33 5.28 0.70
CA LEU A 110 -0.43 4.08 0.36
C LEU A 110 0.25 3.23 -0.71
N ARG A 111 0.86 3.87 -1.69
CA ARG A 111 1.54 3.16 -2.79
C ARG A 111 2.82 2.46 -2.36
N TRP A 112 3.53 3.04 -1.38
CA TRP A 112 4.73 2.43 -0.80
C TRP A 112 4.44 1.69 0.51
N ILE A 113 3.17 1.40 0.84
CA ILE A 113 2.81 0.82 2.14
C ILE A 113 3.47 -0.54 2.39
N SER A 114 3.70 -1.34 1.35
CA SER A 114 4.28 -2.68 1.47
C SER A 114 5.71 -2.69 2.01
N ILE A 115 6.57 -1.76 1.59
CA ILE A 115 7.92 -1.65 2.15
C ILE A 115 7.88 -1.25 3.63
N LEU A 116 6.85 -0.51 4.07
CA LEU A 116 6.72 -0.06 5.45
C LEU A 116 6.40 -1.22 6.42
N PHE A 117 5.97 -2.38 5.90
CA PHE A 117 5.78 -3.62 6.67
C PHE A 117 7.03 -4.49 6.80
N THR A 118 8.06 -4.22 6.00
CA THR A 118 9.34 -4.96 6.01
C THR A 118 9.96 -5.13 7.40
N PRO A 119 9.87 -4.16 8.34
CA PRO A 119 10.50 -4.29 9.66
C PRO A 119 10.05 -5.49 10.49
N THR A 120 8.76 -5.82 10.45
CA THR A 120 8.22 -6.93 11.26
C THR A 120 8.76 -8.28 10.77
N PHE A 121 9.04 -8.41 9.48
CA PHE A 121 9.65 -9.61 8.89
C PHE A 121 11.16 -9.65 9.08
N VAL A 122 11.84 -8.50 8.98
CA VAL A 122 13.29 -8.41 9.24
C VAL A 122 13.59 -8.80 10.68
N THR A 123 12.73 -8.43 11.63
CA THR A 123 12.88 -8.77 13.06
C THR A 123 12.28 -10.13 13.44
N LEU A 124 11.66 -10.86 12.50
CA LEU A 124 11.07 -12.18 12.75
C LEU A 124 12.06 -13.19 13.34
N PRO A 125 13.34 -13.25 12.94
CA PRO A 125 14.32 -14.16 13.57
C PRO A 125 14.61 -13.89 15.05
N LEU A 126 14.24 -12.71 15.57
CA LEU A 126 14.30 -12.42 17.01
C LEU A 126 13.17 -13.07 17.80
N SER A 127 12.16 -13.67 17.14
CA SER A 127 11.03 -14.32 17.80
C SER A 127 11.47 -15.56 18.58
N PRO A 128 10.84 -15.85 19.73
CA PRO A 128 11.11 -17.08 20.47
C PRO A 128 10.82 -18.30 19.59
N SER A 129 11.64 -19.34 19.70
CA SER A 129 11.50 -20.55 18.89
C SER A 129 10.13 -21.20 19.07
N ILE A 130 9.46 -21.51 17.96
CA ILE A 130 8.16 -22.19 17.94
C ILE A 130 8.39 -23.69 17.75
N GLY A 131 7.85 -24.52 18.63
CA GLY A 131 7.91 -25.97 18.45
C GLY A 131 7.16 -26.41 17.20
N ALA A 132 7.68 -27.41 16.46
CA ALA A 132 7.04 -27.90 15.23
C ALA A 132 5.58 -28.32 15.43
N ALA A 133 5.26 -28.90 16.60
CA ALA A 133 3.89 -29.26 16.97
C ALA A 133 2.97 -28.02 17.09
N GLU A 134 3.49 -26.91 17.62
CA GLU A 134 2.73 -25.66 17.74
C GLU A 134 2.55 -24.98 16.37
N VAL A 135 3.56 -25.01 15.50
CA VAL A 135 3.42 -24.57 14.11
C VAL A 135 2.32 -25.35 13.39
N GLY A 136 2.28 -26.68 13.55
CA GLY A 136 1.22 -27.51 12.99
C GLY A 136 -0.18 -27.11 13.46
N LYS A 137 -0.33 -26.79 14.75
CA LYS A 137 -1.60 -26.29 15.32
C LYS A 137 -1.98 -24.92 14.76
N ILE A 138 -1.02 -24.00 14.65
CA ILE A 138 -1.20 -22.66 14.04
C ILE A 138 -1.72 -22.82 12.61
N ILE A 139 -1.11 -23.69 11.80
CA ILE A 139 -1.53 -23.95 10.41
C ILE A 139 -2.94 -24.54 10.38
N ALA A 140 -3.27 -25.48 11.26
CA ALA A 140 -4.59 -26.09 11.32
C ALA A 140 -5.70 -25.07 11.67
N VAL A 141 -5.49 -24.27 12.73
CA VAL A 141 -6.42 -23.22 13.14
C VAL A 141 -6.57 -22.17 12.04
N PHE A 142 -5.47 -21.81 11.39
CA PHE A 142 -5.47 -20.89 10.26
C PHE A 142 -6.31 -21.42 9.10
N ALA A 143 -6.07 -22.66 8.64
CA ALA A 143 -6.74 -23.23 7.48
C ALA A 143 -8.25 -23.41 7.72
N VAL A 144 -8.62 -24.02 8.85
CA VAL A 144 -10.04 -24.21 9.23
C VAL A 144 -10.71 -22.87 9.47
N GLY A 145 -10.06 -21.99 10.21
CA GLY A 145 -10.56 -20.65 10.51
C GLY A 145 -10.78 -19.81 9.26
N PHE A 146 -9.86 -19.88 8.29
CA PHE A 146 -9.98 -19.20 7.01
C PHE A 146 -11.26 -19.65 6.28
N VAL A 147 -11.48 -20.96 6.13
CA VAL A 147 -12.68 -21.49 5.46
C VAL A 147 -13.95 -21.07 6.21
N VAL A 148 -14.00 -21.25 7.53
CA VAL A 148 -15.19 -20.92 8.34
C VAL A 148 -15.54 -19.43 8.24
N MET A 149 -14.57 -18.53 8.42
CA MET A 149 -14.82 -17.09 8.30
C MET A 149 -15.21 -16.72 6.87
N PHE A 150 -14.56 -17.29 5.86
CA PHE A 150 -14.83 -16.98 4.46
C PHE A 150 -16.26 -17.36 4.08
N VAL A 151 -16.67 -18.58 4.41
CA VAL A 151 -18.04 -19.09 4.18
C VAL A 151 -19.07 -18.30 4.96
N GLY A 152 -18.81 -18.04 6.25
CA GLY A 152 -19.70 -17.28 7.11
C GLY A 152 -19.92 -15.85 6.61
N THR A 153 -18.85 -15.19 6.17
CA THR A 153 -18.92 -13.83 5.60
C THR A 153 -19.73 -13.82 4.32
N ALA A 154 -19.45 -14.75 3.39
CA ALA A 154 -20.14 -14.83 2.10
C ALA A 154 -21.66 -15.01 2.25
N TYR A 155 -22.09 -16.00 3.05
CA TYR A 155 -23.52 -16.26 3.24
C TYR A 155 -24.21 -15.18 4.07
N MET A 156 -23.53 -14.59 5.06
CA MET A 156 -24.10 -13.49 5.83
C MET A 156 -24.31 -12.25 4.98
N THR A 157 -23.32 -11.84 4.18
CA THR A 157 -23.45 -10.72 3.24
C THR A 157 -24.55 -10.98 2.22
N ARG A 158 -24.56 -12.16 1.59
CA ARG A 158 -25.59 -12.52 0.62
C ARG A 158 -26.99 -12.54 1.23
N GLY A 159 -27.14 -13.11 2.42
CA GLY A 159 -28.41 -13.14 3.16
C GLY A 159 -28.92 -11.73 3.47
N LEU A 160 -28.05 -10.84 3.95
CA LEU A 160 -28.40 -9.44 4.20
C LEU A 160 -28.78 -8.70 2.91
N GLN A 161 -28.11 -8.96 1.79
CA GLN A 161 -28.49 -8.37 0.50
C GLN A 161 -29.88 -8.81 0.04
N LEU A 162 -30.25 -10.07 0.26
CA LEU A 162 -31.57 -10.60 -0.06
C LEU A 162 -32.66 -9.98 0.83
N VAL A 163 -32.40 -9.86 2.13
CA VAL A 163 -33.35 -9.25 3.10
C VAL A 163 -33.56 -7.76 2.83
N THR A 164 -32.50 -7.03 2.48
CA THR A 164 -32.54 -5.58 2.27
C THR A 164 -32.94 -5.16 0.86
N GLY A 165 -33.10 -6.13 -0.07
CA GLY A 165 -33.37 -5.85 -1.49
C GLY A 165 -32.20 -5.21 -2.24
N SER A 166 -31.04 -5.09 -1.58
CA SER A 166 -29.84 -4.42 -2.09
C SER A 166 -29.28 -5.09 -3.35
N HIS A 167 -29.51 -6.40 -3.50
CA HIS A 167 -29.16 -7.17 -4.70
C HIS A 167 -29.80 -6.60 -5.98
N LYS A 168 -31.08 -6.17 -5.92
CA LYS A 168 -31.76 -5.56 -7.08
C LYS A 168 -31.14 -4.23 -7.47
N LYS A 169 -30.69 -3.45 -6.47
CA LYS A 169 -30.01 -2.17 -6.68
C LYS A 169 -28.63 -2.38 -7.30
N ALA A 170 -27.86 -3.34 -6.78
CA ALA A 170 -26.56 -3.73 -7.32
C ALA A 170 -26.67 -4.22 -8.79
N GLN A 171 -27.68 -5.05 -9.08
CA GLN A 171 -27.95 -5.51 -10.45
C GLN A 171 -28.44 -4.40 -11.37
N ALA A 172 -29.34 -3.51 -10.90
CA ALA A 172 -29.79 -2.36 -11.68
C ALA A 172 -28.63 -1.42 -12.04
N THR A 173 -27.77 -1.09 -11.07
CA THR A 173 -26.58 -0.25 -11.30
C THR A 173 -25.56 -0.93 -12.21
N ARG A 174 -25.48 -2.27 -12.24
CA ARG A 174 -24.65 -3.01 -13.21
C ARG A 174 -25.28 -3.04 -14.62
N ALA A 175 -26.59 -3.17 -14.71
CA ALA A 175 -27.33 -3.14 -15.98
C ALA A 175 -27.30 -1.73 -16.63
N GLU A 176 -27.39 -0.67 -15.82
CA GLU A 176 -27.24 0.71 -16.28
C GLU A 176 -25.84 1.00 -16.85
N GLU A 177 -24.79 0.41 -16.28
CA GLU A 177 -23.41 0.57 -16.79
C GLU A 177 -23.08 -0.30 -17.99
N LEU A 178 -23.71 -1.47 -18.14
CA LEU A 178 -23.51 -2.33 -19.30
C LEU A 178 -24.25 -1.81 -20.55
N GLY A 179 -25.26 -0.95 -20.39
CA GLY A 179 -26.07 -0.40 -21.47
C GLY A 179 -26.83 -1.47 -22.27
N PRO A 180 -27.80 -1.10 -23.12
CA PRO A 180 -28.26 -2.02 -24.15
C PRO A 180 -27.09 -2.26 -25.10
N GLN A 181 -26.68 -3.51 -25.30
CA GLN A 181 -26.15 -3.87 -26.62
C GLN A 181 -27.26 -3.48 -27.60
N GLU A 182 -27.09 -2.37 -28.32
CA GLU A 182 -27.84 -2.17 -29.54
C GLU A 182 -27.53 -3.39 -30.39
N ASP A 183 -28.56 -4.23 -30.61
CA ASP A 183 -28.55 -5.22 -31.68
C ASP A 183 -28.02 -4.49 -32.92
N GLU A 184 -26.80 -4.84 -33.32
CA GLU A 184 -26.18 -4.32 -34.53
C GLU A 184 -27.07 -4.76 -35.69
N VAL A 185 -27.90 -3.83 -36.14
CA VAL A 185 -28.77 -3.99 -37.31
C VAL A 185 -27.87 -4.29 -38.49
N ASP A 186 -27.96 -5.54 -38.95
CA ASP A 186 -27.35 -6.07 -40.17
C ASP A 186 -27.83 -5.27 -41.39
N LEU A 187 -27.01 -4.29 -41.81
CA LEU A 187 -27.20 -3.54 -43.05
C LEU A 187 -25.86 -3.33 -43.76
N GLY A 188 -25.54 -4.24 -44.67
CA GLY A 188 -24.71 -3.94 -45.85
C GLY A 188 -23.49 -4.84 -46.03
N ARG A 189 -23.63 -5.84 -46.91
CA ARG A 189 -22.51 -6.60 -47.50
C ARG A 189 -21.44 -5.68 -48.12
N THR A 190 -20.18 -5.89 -47.73
CA THR A 190 -19.00 -5.84 -48.62
C THR A 190 -17.89 -6.75 -48.05
N PRO A 191 -17.09 -7.45 -48.90
CA PRO A 191 -16.14 -8.48 -48.48
C PRO A 191 -14.85 -7.87 -47.87
N PRO A 192 -14.04 -8.66 -47.13
CA PRO A 192 -13.00 -8.11 -46.27
C PRO A 192 -11.75 -7.70 -47.08
N PRO A 193 -11.08 -6.60 -46.73
CA PRO A 193 -9.66 -6.46 -46.98
C PRO A 193 -8.88 -6.92 -45.74
N GLU A 194 -8.04 -7.94 -45.91
CA GLU A 194 -6.93 -8.24 -44.99
C GLU A 194 -5.97 -7.04 -44.92
N VAL A 195 -5.74 -6.44 -43.74
CA VAL A 195 -4.46 -5.80 -43.33
C VAL A 195 -4.36 -5.68 -41.79
N ASP A 196 -3.31 -6.32 -41.24
CA ASP A 196 -2.48 -6.12 -40.02
C ASP A 196 -3.04 -5.79 -38.61
N PRO A 197 -2.57 -6.53 -37.56
CA PRO A 197 -2.88 -6.25 -36.16
C PRO A 197 -1.90 -5.23 -35.58
N SER A 198 -2.13 -3.94 -35.79
CA SER A 198 -1.47 -2.90 -35.00
C SER A 198 -2.32 -1.66 -34.89
N MET A 199 -3.17 -1.60 -33.85
CA MET A 199 -3.40 -0.43 -33.00
C MET A 199 -4.57 -0.73 -32.05
N SER A 200 -4.24 -1.12 -30.82
CA SER A 200 -5.17 -1.05 -29.69
C SER A 200 -5.26 0.40 -29.24
N THR A 201 -6.31 1.11 -29.62
CA THR A 201 -6.68 2.41 -29.04
C THR A 201 -7.15 2.21 -27.60
N GLY A 202 -6.51 2.95 -26.69
CA GLY A 202 -6.63 2.79 -25.25
C GLY A 202 -7.99 3.23 -24.70
N VAL A 203 -8.53 2.39 -23.83
CA VAL A 203 -9.55 2.76 -22.84
C VAL A 203 -8.88 2.68 -21.47
N SER A 204 -8.58 3.84 -20.89
CA SER A 204 -7.98 3.96 -19.56
C SER A 204 -9.04 3.78 -18.48
N ALA A 205 -9.03 2.62 -17.83
CA ALA A 205 -9.74 2.37 -16.58
C ALA A 205 -8.72 2.39 -15.42
N GLN A 206 -8.44 3.58 -14.89
CA GLN A 206 -7.60 3.75 -13.70
C GLN A 206 -8.50 3.94 -12.48
N ALA A 207 -8.90 2.80 -11.89
CA ALA A 207 -9.54 2.75 -10.59
C ALA A 207 -8.46 2.66 -9.50
N SER A 208 -8.59 3.49 -8.48
CA SER A 208 -7.72 3.57 -7.31
C SER A 208 -7.61 2.22 -6.59
N ALA A 209 -6.51 1.56 -6.90
CA ALA A 209 -6.25 0.18 -6.60
C ALA A 209 -5.35 0.06 -5.38
N ILE A 210 -5.91 -0.09 -4.17
CA ILE A 210 -5.10 -0.66 -3.09
C ILE A 210 -4.85 -2.12 -3.46
N ALA A 211 -3.56 -2.36 -3.69
CA ALA A 211 -2.94 -3.55 -4.22
C ALA A 211 -3.17 -3.72 -5.73
N LEU A 212 -2.10 -3.54 -6.48
CA LEU A 212 -1.54 -4.44 -7.50
C LEU A 212 -0.28 -3.76 -8.07
N ASP A 213 -0.13 -2.46 -7.81
CA ASP A 213 1.13 -1.72 -7.92
C ASP A 213 2.25 -2.28 -7.03
N ASP A 214 1.95 -3.14 -6.05
CA ASP A 214 2.98 -3.83 -5.26
C ASP A 214 3.72 -4.94 -6.04
N LEU A 215 3.21 -5.36 -7.21
CA LEU A 215 3.86 -6.37 -8.05
C LEU A 215 4.48 -5.80 -9.33
N THR A 216 4.35 -4.51 -9.58
CA THR A 216 5.00 -3.79 -10.68
C THR A 216 5.85 -2.67 -10.10
N LEU A 217 6.80 -2.11 -10.86
CA LEU A 217 7.50 -0.93 -10.37
C LEU A 217 6.44 0.19 -10.24
N PRO A 218 6.22 0.79 -9.06
CA PRO A 218 5.16 1.77 -8.92
C PRO A 218 5.43 2.97 -9.85
N ASP A 219 4.44 3.46 -10.60
CA ASP A 219 4.63 4.46 -11.68
C ASP A 219 4.99 5.86 -11.16
N ARG A 220 6.08 6.53 -11.57
CA ARG A 220 6.64 7.73 -10.88
C ARG A 220 5.59 8.82 -10.60
N SER A 221 5.75 9.59 -9.52
CA SER A 221 4.75 10.54 -8.98
C SER A 221 4.17 11.49 -10.04
N HIS A 222 3.10 11.07 -10.71
CA HIS A 222 2.31 11.88 -11.63
C HIS A 222 0.82 11.58 -11.50
N GLU A 223 0.08 12.69 -11.62
CA GLU A 223 -1.37 12.93 -11.63
C GLU A 223 -2.21 12.42 -10.43
N PRO A 224 -3.12 13.26 -9.89
CA PRO A 224 -4.17 12.80 -8.99
C PRO A 224 -5.11 11.85 -9.75
N ASN A 225 -4.73 10.58 -9.87
CA ASN A 225 -5.49 9.52 -10.53
C ASN A 225 -6.81 9.19 -9.82
N HIS A 226 -7.12 9.88 -8.73
CA HIS A 226 -8.40 9.78 -8.01
C HIS A 226 -9.48 10.72 -8.57
N LEU A 227 -9.19 11.50 -9.63
CA LEU A 227 -10.11 12.48 -10.22
C LEU A 227 -10.45 12.17 -11.68
N GLN A 228 -11.10 11.03 -11.95
CA GLN A 228 -11.99 10.96 -13.11
C GLN A 228 -13.41 11.42 -12.72
N PRO A 229 -14.07 12.27 -13.52
CA PRO A 229 -15.44 12.69 -13.27
C PRO A 229 -16.39 11.50 -13.48
N VAL A 230 -17.26 11.26 -12.50
CA VAL A 230 -18.53 10.57 -12.73
C VAL A 230 -19.32 11.47 -13.68
N THR A 231 -19.64 10.97 -14.86
CA THR A 231 -20.48 11.63 -15.85
C THR A 231 -21.89 11.80 -15.28
N GLU A 232 -22.22 12.98 -14.77
CA GLU A 232 -23.62 13.38 -14.53
C GLU A 232 -24.29 13.62 -15.89
N HIS A 233 -25.20 12.73 -16.28
CA HIS A 233 -26.14 12.97 -17.38
C HIS A 233 -27.21 13.97 -16.93
N GLY A 234 -27.07 15.23 -17.36
CA GLY A 234 -28.14 16.23 -17.37
C GLY A 234 -28.60 16.55 -18.79
N PRO A 235 -29.85 17.04 -19.00
CA PRO A 235 -30.48 17.07 -20.32
C PRO A 235 -29.80 18.07 -21.27
N ARG A 236 -29.62 17.66 -22.52
CA ARG A 236 -29.04 18.45 -23.61
C ARG A 236 -30.00 19.56 -24.04
N ASP A 237 -29.63 20.82 -23.83
CA ASP A 237 -30.19 21.94 -24.58
C ASP A 237 -29.29 22.26 -25.79
N ASN A 238 -29.86 22.14 -26.98
CA ASN A 238 -29.25 22.44 -28.27
C ASN A 238 -29.13 23.96 -28.46
N ILE A 239 -27.91 24.49 -28.49
CA ILE A 239 -27.63 25.83 -29.04
C ILE A 239 -26.38 25.74 -29.94
N PRO A 240 -26.46 26.11 -31.23
CA PRO A 240 -25.30 26.08 -32.14
C PRO A 240 -24.31 27.22 -31.82
N PRO A 241 -22.98 27.01 -31.93
CA PRO A 241 -21.99 28.02 -31.57
C PRO A 241 -21.81 29.07 -32.67
N THR A 242 -22.08 30.33 -32.33
CA THR A 242 -21.66 31.52 -33.06
C THR A 242 -20.16 31.76 -32.88
N LEU A 243 -19.41 31.88 -33.98
CA LEU A 243 -18.00 32.25 -34.04
C LEU A 243 -17.80 33.77 -33.82
N PRO A 244 -16.93 34.22 -32.91
CA PRO A 244 -16.38 35.57 -32.95
C PRO A 244 -15.07 35.61 -33.74
N GLU A 245 -14.99 36.50 -34.73
CA GLU A 245 -13.76 36.87 -35.43
C GLU A 245 -12.72 37.42 -34.44
N LEU A 246 -11.49 36.90 -34.49
CA LEU A 246 -10.32 37.46 -33.82
C LEU A 246 -9.21 37.67 -34.86
N SER A 247 -9.14 38.89 -35.35
CA SER A 247 -8.01 39.46 -36.07
C SER A 247 -6.80 39.57 -35.13
N GLY A 248 -5.76 38.76 -35.36
CA GLY A 248 -4.49 38.86 -34.67
C GLY A 248 -3.48 37.84 -35.22
N SER A 249 -2.32 38.31 -35.67
CA SER A 249 -1.20 37.51 -36.16
C SER A 249 -0.81 36.42 -35.15
N PRO A 250 -0.46 35.18 -35.57
CA PRO A 250 -0.02 34.15 -34.64
C PRO A 250 1.30 34.58 -33.97
N PRO A 251 1.47 34.37 -32.66
CA PRO A 251 2.74 34.64 -31.99
C PRO A 251 3.83 33.71 -32.53
N SER A 252 5.04 34.24 -32.71
CA SER A 252 6.20 33.45 -33.12
C SER A 252 6.48 32.33 -32.13
N LEU A 253 6.56 31.10 -32.63
CA LEU A 253 6.96 29.94 -31.84
C LEU A 253 8.35 30.19 -31.24
N PRO A 254 8.58 29.87 -29.95
CA PRO A 254 9.89 29.98 -29.35
C PRO A 254 10.90 29.08 -30.11
N PRO A 255 12.18 29.49 -30.21
CA PRO A 255 13.20 28.72 -30.92
C PRO A 255 13.27 27.30 -30.34
N GLN A 256 12.88 26.30 -31.15
CA GLN A 256 13.03 24.90 -30.78
C GLN A 256 14.52 24.57 -30.77
N ALA A 257 15.06 24.26 -29.58
CA ALA A 257 16.40 23.72 -29.45
C ALA A 257 16.54 22.46 -30.32
N PRO A 258 17.71 22.22 -30.95
CA PRO A 258 17.90 21.06 -31.80
C PRO A 258 17.58 19.77 -31.03
N PRO A 259 16.88 18.81 -31.64
CA PRO A 259 16.52 17.56 -30.98
C PRO A 259 17.79 16.85 -30.52
N ALA A 260 17.86 16.51 -29.22
CA ALA A 260 18.98 15.77 -28.64
C ALA A 260 19.31 14.51 -29.47
N PRO A 261 20.60 14.12 -29.59
CA PRO A 261 21.02 12.99 -30.41
C PRO A 261 20.33 11.69 -29.97
N PRO A 262 20.08 10.74 -30.89
CA PRO A 262 19.28 9.55 -30.63
C PRO A 262 19.85 8.67 -29.51
N ARG A 263 21.19 8.64 -29.36
CA ARG A 263 21.86 7.97 -28.24
C ARG A 263 21.51 8.67 -26.93
N ALA A 264 21.74 9.98 -26.80
CA ALA A 264 21.41 10.72 -25.58
C ALA A 264 19.94 10.57 -25.16
N ARG A 265 19.00 10.44 -26.10
CA ARG A 265 17.59 10.14 -25.78
C ARG A 265 17.38 8.74 -25.20
N LEU A 266 18.04 7.73 -25.75
CA LEU A 266 17.98 6.36 -25.25
C LEU A 266 18.64 6.26 -23.86
N TRP A 267 19.79 6.90 -23.66
CA TRP A 267 20.44 7.02 -22.36
C TRP A 267 19.55 7.79 -21.35
N ALA A 268 18.92 8.88 -21.76
CA ALA A 268 18.00 9.63 -20.91
C ALA A 268 16.78 8.76 -20.51
N ALA A 269 16.23 7.96 -21.43
CA ALA A 269 15.14 7.05 -21.12
C ALA A 269 15.54 5.95 -20.13
N ILE A 270 16.74 5.37 -20.28
CA ILE A 270 17.29 4.38 -19.34
C ILE A 270 17.53 5.01 -17.96
N ILE A 271 18.16 6.19 -17.92
CA ILE A 271 18.43 6.93 -16.69
C ILE A 271 17.11 7.25 -15.99
N GLN A 272 16.11 7.77 -16.71
CA GLN A 272 14.82 8.12 -16.15
C GLN A 272 14.08 6.89 -15.61
N ARG A 273 14.20 5.74 -16.28
CA ARG A 273 13.63 4.46 -15.81
C ARG A 273 14.26 3.96 -14.51
N HIS A 274 15.56 4.18 -14.31
CA HIS A 274 16.30 3.68 -13.15
C HIS A 274 16.72 4.77 -12.16
N LEU A 275 16.18 5.98 -12.30
CA LEU A 275 16.64 7.15 -11.56
C LEU A 275 16.55 6.92 -10.05
N ASP A 276 15.43 6.37 -9.56
CA ASP A 276 15.25 6.10 -8.13
C ASP A 276 16.28 5.09 -7.62
N THR A 277 16.52 4.00 -8.35
CA THR A 277 17.54 3.00 -7.99
C THR A 277 18.94 3.63 -7.97
N ILE A 278 19.28 4.43 -8.97
CA ILE A 278 20.57 5.14 -9.05
C ILE A 278 20.73 6.09 -7.86
N THR A 279 19.68 6.84 -7.49
CA THR A 279 19.71 7.75 -6.34
C THR A 279 19.95 7.00 -5.04
N TYR A 280 19.22 5.91 -4.77
CA TYR A 280 19.42 5.13 -3.54
C TYR A 280 20.77 4.40 -3.51
N VAL A 281 21.28 3.90 -4.64
CA VAL A 281 22.65 3.35 -4.72
C VAL A 281 23.68 4.42 -4.42
N THR A 282 23.51 5.63 -4.97
CA THR A 282 24.40 6.76 -4.71
C THR A 282 24.38 7.14 -3.22
N PHE A 283 23.20 7.19 -2.60
CA PHE A 283 23.08 7.43 -1.16
C PHE A 283 23.68 6.31 -0.31
N LEU A 284 23.55 5.05 -0.72
CA LEU A 284 24.18 3.93 -0.03
C LEU A 284 25.70 4.10 0.00
N LEU A 285 26.30 4.44 -1.15
CA LEU A 285 27.75 4.57 -1.29
C LEU A 285 28.31 5.84 -0.63
N LEU A 286 27.62 6.99 -0.77
CA LEU A 286 28.12 8.28 -0.30
C LEU A 286 27.70 8.64 1.13
N ILE A 287 26.60 8.08 1.63
CA ILE A 287 26.03 8.43 2.95
C ILE A 287 25.98 7.19 3.83
N GLY A 288 25.35 6.11 3.36
CA GLY A 288 25.13 4.89 4.13
C GLY A 288 26.41 4.23 4.64
N LEU A 289 27.31 3.84 3.73
CA LEU A 289 28.57 3.18 4.07
C LEU A 289 29.50 4.09 4.91
N PRO A 290 29.74 5.36 4.55
CA PRO A 290 30.62 6.22 5.34
C PRO A 290 30.11 6.41 6.76
N ILE A 291 28.81 6.68 6.96
CA ILE A 291 28.25 6.88 8.30
C ILE A 291 28.38 5.59 9.13
N TYR A 292 28.05 4.44 8.55
CA TYR A 292 28.11 3.16 9.26
C TYR A 292 29.52 2.82 9.75
N TYR A 293 30.52 2.92 8.87
CA TYR A 293 31.90 2.56 9.23
C TYR A 293 32.65 3.61 10.03
N THR A 294 32.24 4.89 10.00
CA THR A 294 32.90 5.97 10.77
C THR A 294 32.28 6.22 12.12
N THR A 295 30.95 6.14 12.24
CA THR A 295 30.21 6.49 13.46
C THR A 295 29.62 5.27 14.19
N GLY A 296 29.55 4.11 13.53
CA GLY A 296 28.84 2.93 14.04
C GLY A 296 27.31 3.03 13.97
N TYR A 297 26.75 4.13 13.44
CA TYR A 297 25.31 4.30 13.33
C TYR A 297 24.74 3.56 12.12
N ALA A 298 23.96 2.50 12.38
CA ALA A 298 23.47 1.56 11.37
C ALA A 298 22.27 2.04 10.54
N MET A 299 21.48 2.98 11.05
CA MET A 299 20.18 3.33 10.46
C MET A 299 20.27 3.75 8.99
N PRO A 300 21.12 4.71 8.56
CA PRO A 300 21.10 5.18 7.17
C PRO A 300 21.45 4.06 6.18
N LEU A 301 22.46 3.25 6.51
CA LEU A 301 22.85 2.10 5.71
C LEU A 301 21.71 1.08 5.60
N GLN A 302 21.17 0.65 6.74
CA GLN A 302 20.13 -0.38 6.79
C GLN A 302 18.84 0.06 6.11
N LEU A 303 18.45 1.33 6.25
CA LEU A 303 17.25 1.90 5.62
C LEU A 303 17.40 1.92 4.10
N ILE A 304 18.49 2.52 3.59
CA ILE A 304 18.75 2.61 2.15
C ILE A 304 18.88 1.21 1.55
N PHE A 305 19.57 0.30 2.24
CA PHE A 305 19.71 -1.07 1.80
C PHE A 305 18.36 -1.80 1.74
N THR A 306 17.48 -1.60 2.73
CA THR A 306 16.12 -2.16 2.72
C THR A 306 15.33 -1.69 1.50
N VAL A 307 15.40 -0.40 1.16
CA VAL A 307 14.74 0.18 -0.03
C VAL A 307 15.28 -0.43 -1.31
N LEU A 308 16.60 -0.60 -1.43
CA LEU A 308 17.22 -1.24 -2.59
C LEU A 308 16.84 -2.71 -2.72
N MET A 309 16.77 -3.45 -1.62
CA MET A 309 16.32 -4.85 -1.64
C MET A 309 14.84 -4.96 -2.01
N TYR A 310 14.02 -3.98 -1.64
CA TYR A 310 12.63 -3.90 -2.10
C TYR A 310 12.54 -3.65 -3.61
N PHE A 311 13.32 -2.71 -4.16
CA PHE A 311 13.38 -2.51 -5.62
C PHE A 311 13.88 -3.75 -6.36
N ALA A 312 14.86 -4.47 -5.80
CA ALA A 312 15.32 -5.74 -6.34
C ALA A 312 14.19 -6.79 -6.33
N ALA A 313 13.43 -6.89 -5.25
CA ALA A 313 12.27 -7.79 -5.18
C ALA A 313 11.15 -7.40 -6.17
N LEU A 314 10.92 -6.11 -6.38
CA LEU A 314 10.00 -5.59 -7.41
C LEU A 314 10.50 -5.83 -8.83
N SER A 315 11.79 -6.10 -9.05
CA SER A 315 12.30 -6.43 -10.38
C SER A 315 12.01 -7.87 -10.83
N LEU A 316 11.51 -8.72 -9.94
CA LEU A 316 11.21 -10.12 -10.24
C LEU A 316 10.13 -10.29 -11.33
N PRO A 317 10.18 -11.36 -12.13
CA PRO A 317 9.14 -11.67 -13.11
C PRO A 317 7.74 -11.82 -12.49
N PRO A 318 6.64 -11.42 -13.17
CA PRO A 318 5.29 -11.46 -12.62
C PRO A 318 4.85 -12.86 -12.15
N SER A 319 5.26 -13.92 -12.84
CA SER A 319 4.94 -15.31 -12.47
C SER A 319 5.56 -15.71 -11.13
N TRP A 320 6.73 -15.17 -10.81
CA TRP A 320 7.43 -15.46 -9.55
C TRP A 320 6.81 -14.68 -8.39
N LYS A 321 6.42 -13.43 -8.63
CA LYS A 321 5.81 -12.53 -7.64
C LYS A 321 4.51 -13.05 -7.02
N GLN A 322 3.80 -13.96 -7.71
CA GLN A 322 2.61 -14.62 -7.15
C GLN A 322 2.95 -15.50 -5.93
N PHE A 323 4.15 -16.09 -5.90
CA PHE A 323 4.60 -16.97 -4.82
C PHE A 323 5.64 -16.29 -3.92
N LEU A 324 6.53 -15.49 -4.51
CA LEU A 324 7.59 -14.73 -3.87
C LEU A 324 7.11 -13.30 -3.64
N HIS A 325 6.29 -13.10 -2.61
CA HIS A 325 5.77 -11.78 -2.25
C HIS A 325 6.93 -10.79 -2.07
N PRO A 326 6.93 -9.62 -2.73
CA PRO A 326 8.07 -8.70 -2.71
C PRO A 326 8.54 -8.31 -1.32
N VAL A 327 7.61 -8.10 -0.38
CA VAL A 327 7.93 -7.81 1.03
C VAL A 327 8.71 -8.95 1.70
N ILE A 328 8.33 -10.21 1.48
CA ILE A 328 9.02 -11.36 2.09
C ILE A 328 10.43 -11.50 1.51
N VAL A 329 10.54 -11.38 0.18
CA VAL A 329 11.83 -11.47 -0.51
C VAL A 329 12.75 -10.33 -0.08
N SER A 330 12.24 -9.10 -0.05
CA SER A 330 13.02 -7.93 0.36
C SER A 330 13.45 -8.02 1.81
N SER A 331 12.59 -8.48 2.73
CA SER A 331 12.95 -8.71 4.12
C SER A 331 14.04 -9.78 4.26
N LEU A 332 13.93 -10.91 3.54
CA LEU A 332 14.95 -11.96 3.58
C LEU A 332 16.30 -11.45 3.06
N LEU A 333 16.31 -10.77 1.92
CA LEU A 333 17.51 -10.15 1.35
C LEU A 333 18.09 -9.08 2.28
N THR A 334 17.23 -8.30 2.94
CA THR A 334 17.63 -7.30 3.93
C THR A 334 18.32 -7.97 5.12
N VAL A 335 17.71 -9.02 5.71
CA VAL A 335 18.31 -9.78 6.83
C VAL A 335 19.68 -10.32 6.45
N LEU A 336 19.81 -10.95 5.27
CA LEU A 336 21.08 -11.47 4.79
C LEU A 336 22.12 -10.35 4.59
N GLY A 337 21.74 -9.23 3.99
CA GLY A 337 22.66 -8.13 3.73
C GLY A 337 23.10 -7.39 4.97
N ILE A 338 22.20 -7.08 5.91
CA ILE A 338 22.58 -6.44 7.18
C ILE A 338 23.44 -7.38 8.02
N TRP A 339 23.21 -8.69 7.95
CA TRP A 339 24.08 -9.69 8.59
C TRP A 339 25.49 -9.65 7.99
N VAL A 340 25.62 -9.60 6.67
CA VAL A 340 26.93 -9.43 5.99
C VAL A 340 27.62 -8.13 6.43
N PHE A 341 26.92 -7.00 6.49
CA PHE A 341 27.50 -5.74 6.98
C PHE A 341 27.94 -5.84 8.45
N GLY A 342 27.15 -6.50 9.30
CA GLY A 342 27.49 -6.74 10.70
C GLY A 342 28.76 -7.58 10.87
N LEU A 343 28.91 -8.63 10.04
CA LEU A 343 30.11 -9.49 10.02
C LEU A 343 31.36 -8.73 9.58
N ILE A 344 31.23 -7.80 8.61
CA ILE A 344 32.34 -6.96 8.14
C ILE A 344 32.75 -5.95 9.22
N HIS A 345 31.79 -5.33 9.92
CA HIS A 345 32.07 -4.26 10.88
C HIS A 345 32.63 -4.76 12.22
N HIS A 346 32.08 -5.84 12.78
CA HIS A 346 32.45 -6.31 14.13
C HIS A 346 33.49 -7.44 14.13
N GLY A 347 33.93 -7.88 12.94
CA GLY A 347 34.84 -9.02 12.79
C GLY A 347 34.23 -10.35 13.25
N HIS A 348 34.95 -11.47 13.06
CA HIS A 348 34.49 -12.83 13.33
C HIS A 348 34.08 -13.13 14.80
N HIS A 349 34.20 -12.19 15.74
CA HIS A 349 33.96 -12.40 17.17
C HIS A 349 32.49 -12.25 17.62
N GLN A 350 31.60 -11.69 16.79
CA GLN A 350 30.16 -11.69 17.06
C GLN A 350 29.39 -12.18 15.83
N GLN A 351 29.32 -13.50 15.65
CA GLN A 351 28.55 -14.13 14.56
C GLN A 351 27.03 -14.06 14.75
N ASN A 352 26.57 -13.46 15.85
CA ASN A 352 25.16 -13.47 16.23
C ASN A 352 24.38 -12.43 15.42
N LEU A 353 23.30 -12.88 14.77
CA LEU A 353 22.37 -12.05 14.01
C LEU A 353 21.58 -11.07 14.91
N THR A 354 21.36 -11.46 16.16
CA THR A 354 20.55 -10.74 17.17
C THR A 354 20.92 -9.26 17.35
N PRO A 355 22.18 -8.86 17.61
CA PRO A 355 22.54 -7.46 17.79
C PRO A 355 22.27 -6.59 16.55
N VAL A 356 22.50 -7.13 15.35
CA VAL A 356 22.25 -6.41 14.09
C VAL A 356 20.75 -6.16 13.90
N LEU A 357 19.92 -7.15 14.23
CA LEU A 357 18.46 -7.02 14.18
C LEU A 357 17.92 -6.07 15.26
N GLN A 358 18.54 -6.03 16.45
CA GLN A 358 18.19 -5.07 17.50
C GLN A 358 18.58 -3.63 17.11
N GLN A 359 19.66 -3.44 16.35
CA GLN A 359 19.99 -2.12 15.76
C GLN A 359 19.01 -1.71 14.66
N TYR A 360 18.41 -2.67 13.96
CA TYR A 360 17.43 -2.41 12.92
C TYR A 360 16.12 -1.84 13.48
N THR A 361 15.67 -2.32 14.64
CA THR A 361 14.47 -1.81 15.33
C THR A 361 14.80 -1.58 16.80
N THR A 362 15.00 -0.32 17.19
CA THR A 362 15.33 0.08 18.56
C THR A 362 14.07 0.35 19.39
N GLY A 363 12.90 0.48 18.76
CA GLY A 363 11.62 0.76 19.41
C GLY A 363 11.31 2.26 19.52
N ASN A 364 12.27 3.13 19.18
CA ASN A 364 12.17 4.57 19.31
C ASN A 364 11.51 5.21 18.09
N LYS A 365 10.18 5.14 18.03
CA LYS A 365 9.36 5.80 17.01
C LYS A 365 9.24 7.31 17.26
N TYR A 366 8.71 8.04 16.28
CA TYR A 366 8.51 9.50 16.35
C TYR A 366 7.74 9.98 17.59
N LEU A 367 6.74 9.22 18.06
CA LEU A 367 5.96 9.57 19.25
C LEU A 367 6.84 9.67 20.49
N GLN A 368 7.80 8.75 20.66
CA GLN A 368 8.73 8.75 21.78
C GLN A 368 9.80 9.82 21.60
N LEU A 369 10.34 10.00 20.40
CA LEU A 369 11.38 11.00 20.13
C LEU A 369 10.89 12.43 20.41
N TRP A 370 9.65 12.76 20.02
CA TRP A 370 9.08 14.08 20.26
C TRP A 370 8.61 14.28 21.71
N GLN A 371 8.28 13.21 22.44
CA GLN A 371 7.96 13.27 23.87
C GLN A 371 9.20 13.39 24.76
N VAL A 372 10.26 12.65 24.46
CA VAL A 372 11.49 12.67 25.28
C VAL A 372 12.17 14.04 25.24
N GLN A 373 11.97 14.81 24.17
CA GLN A 373 12.45 16.20 24.13
C GLN A 373 11.78 17.10 25.20
N GLN A 374 10.64 16.68 25.77
CA GLN A 374 9.98 17.34 26.90
C GLN A 374 10.36 16.78 28.29
N GLN A 375 10.89 15.55 28.39
CA GLN A 375 11.28 14.90 29.66
C GLN A 375 12.76 14.54 29.67
N GLN A 376 13.53 15.36 30.38
CA GLN A 376 15.00 15.49 30.31
C GLN A 376 15.84 14.34 30.91
N GLN A 377 15.32 13.10 30.98
CA GLN A 377 16.06 11.96 31.52
C GLN A 377 15.61 10.66 30.83
N HIS A 378 16.35 10.20 29.82
CA HIS A 378 16.85 8.82 29.64
C HIS A 378 17.60 8.75 28.30
N THR A 379 18.73 8.03 28.28
CA THR A 379 19.61 7.86 27.12
C THR A 379 18.84 7.35 25.91
N THR A 380 18.50 8.24 24.97
CA THR A 380 17.81 7.88 23.73
C THR A 380 18.81 7.18 22.81
N THR A 381 18.67 5.87 22.69
CA THR A 381 19.24 5.15 21.55
C THR A 381 18.65 5.79 20.28
N PRO A 382 19.46 6.07 19.24
CA PRO A 382 18.92 6.64 18.01
C PRO A 382 17.93 5.67 17.35
N PRO A 383 16.97 6.15 16.56
CA PRO A 383 16.01 5.29 15.87
C PRO A 383 16.72 4.37 14.86
N GLY A 384 16.28 3.12 14.77
CA GLY A 384 16.71 2.17 13.75
C GLY A 384 15.99 2.38 12.41
N ALA A 385 16.43 1.67 11.37
CA ALA A 385 15.79 1.73 10.04
C ALA A 385 14.32 1.29 10.08
N GLY A 386 14.03 0.25 10.87
CA GLY A 386 12.67 -0.24 11.08
C GLY A 386 11.77 0.74 11.83
N ASP A 387 12.32 1.57 12.71
CA ASP A 387 11.54 2.60 13.43
C ASP A 387 11.13 3.75 12.51
N ILE A 388 12.00 4.10 11.54
CA ILE A 388 11.67 5.08 10.49
C ILE A 388 10.56 4.55 9.58
N LEU A 389 10.67 3.30 9.11
CA LEU A 389 9.63 2.67 8.30
C LEU A 389 8.31 2.54 9.06
N SER A 390 8.37 2.15 10.33
CA SER A 390 7.19 2.07 11.21
C SER A 390 6.58 3.43 11.51
N THR A 391 7.38 4.49 11.55
CA THR A 391 6.91 5.88 11.70
C THR A 391 6.12 6.30 10.47
N ILE A 392 6.64 6.05 9.26
CA ILE A 392 5.94 6.38 8.02
C ILE A 392 4.66 5.53 7.89
N LEU A 393 4.67 4.29 8.40
CA LEU A 393 3.49 3.42 8.41
C LEU A 393 2.29 4.06 9.13
N ASP A 394 2.52 4.80 10.22
CA ASP A 394 1.45 5.53 10.91
C ASP A 394 0.79 6.58 10.00
N ALA A 395 1.56 7.25 9.13
CA ALA A 395 1.00 8.14 8.13
C ALA A 395 0.22 7.38 7.03
N SER A 396 0.65 6.17 6.66
CA SER A 396 -0.10 5.31 5.73
C SER A 396 -1.44 4.86 6.30
N ILE A 397 -1.51 4.57 7.60
CA ILE A 397 -2.75 4.25 8.30
C ILE A 397 -3.73 5.43 8.19
N VAL A 398 -3.28 6.66 8.44
CA VAL A 398 -4.13 7.86 8.27
C VAL A 398 -4.62 7.98 6.82
N SER A 399 -3.75 7.66 5.86
CA SER A 399 -4.05 7.74 4.43
C SER A 399 -5.15 6.78 3.97
N LEU A 400 -5.42 5.70 4.71
CA LEU A 400 -6.55 4.79 4.46
C LEU A 400 -7.93 5.48 4.61
N ALA A 401 -7.98 6.71 5.13
CA ALA A 401 -9.18 7.54 5.10
C ALA A 401 -9.62 7.93 3.68
N LEU A 402 -8.67 8.10 2.75
CA LEU A 402 -8.97 8.49 1.36
C LEU A 402 -9.82 7.47 0.61
N PRO A 403 -9.46 6.17 0.55
CA PRO A 403 -10.32 5.17 -0.10
C PRO A 403 -11.69 5.05 0.59
N MET A 404 -11.76 5.15 1.92
CA MET A 404 -13.05 5.17 2.63
C MET A 404 -13.92 6.35 2.17
N TYR A 405 -13.31 7.54 2.04
CA TYR A 405 -13.99 8.73 1.54
C TYR A 405 -14.40 8.58 0.07
N GLN A 406 -13.52 8.08 -0.79
CA GLN A 406 -13.79 7.86 -2.22
C GLN A 406 -15.01 6.97 -2.43
N TYR A 407 -15.13 5.89 -1.67
CA TYR A 407 -16.23 4.91 -1.77
C TYR A 407 -17.35 5.11 -0.73
N ARG A 408 -17.44 6.29 -0.10
CA ARG A 408 -18.47 6.58 0.91
C ARG A 408 -19.92 6.43 0.39
N ARG A 409 -20.17 6.70 -0.89
CA ARG A 409 -21.51 6.56 -1.49
C ARG A 409 -21.92 5.09 -1.58
N GLU A 410 -20.98 4.22 -1.96
CA GLU A 410 -21.18 2.76 -1.94
C GLU A 410 -21.40 2.26 -0.51
N LEU A 411 -20.62 2.76 0.45
CA LEU A 411 -20.80 2.45 1.88
C LEU A 411 -22.21 2.78 2.36
N VAL A 412 -22.77 3.94 1.98
CA VAL A 412 -24.14 4.33 2.35
C VAL A 412 -25.18 3.50 1.61
N SER A 413 -24.98 3.26 0.31
CA SER A 413 -25.92 2.51 -0.54
C SER A 413 -26.11 1.07 -0.07
N HIS A 414 -25.02 0.43 0.37
CA HIS A 414 -24.98 -0.97 0.79
C HIS A 414 -24.66 -1.13 2.29
N PHE A 415 -24.95 -0.11 3.11
CA PHE A 415 -24.57 -0.03 4.52
C PHE A 415 -24.83 -1.31 5.33
N PRO A 416 -26.05 -1.88 5.37
CA PRO A 416 -26.30 -3.08 6.16
C PRO A 416 -25.53 -4.31 5.64
N ALA A 417 -25.34 -4.43 4.33
CA ALA A 417 -24.62 -5.55 3.71
C ALA A 417 -23.09 -5.45 3.87
N ILE A 418 -22.56 -4.26 4.15
CA ILE A 418 -21.12 -4.05 4.38
C ILE A 418 -20.82 -4.03 5.88
N VAL A 419 -21.55 -3.23 6.67
CA VAL A 419 -21.20 -2.98 8.08
C VAL A 419 -21.54 -4.17 8.97
N ALA A 420 -22.72 -4.79 8.80
CA ALA A 420 -23.13 -5.88 9.69
C ALA A 420 -22.23 -7.12 9.57
N PRO A 421 -21.83 -7.58 8.35
CA PRO A 421 -20.90 -8.69 8.23
C PRO A 421 -19.56 -8.41 8.90
N ASN A 422 -18.97 -7.24 8.63
CA ASN A 422 -17.69 -6.85 9.23
C ASN A 422 -17.78 -6.75 10.75
N LEU A 423 -18.87 -6.19 11.30
CA LEU A 423 -19.07 -6.08 12.74
C LEU A 423 -19.11 -7.44 13.43
N VAL A 424 -19.97 -8.34 12.93
CA VAL A 424 -20.12 -9.70 13.50
C VAL A 424 -18.81 -10.47 13.36
N LEU A 425 -18.12 -10.32 12.24
CA LEU A 425 -16.86 -10.99 11.98
C LEU A 425 -15.74 -10.49 12.90
N SER A 426 -15.71 -9.18 13.22
CA SER A 426 -14.73 -8.60 14.15
C SER A 426 -14.94 -9.17 15.54
N VAL A 427 -16.19 -9.22 16.02
CA VAL A 427 -16.53 -9.85 17.31
C VAL A 427 -16.18 -11.33 17.29
N ALA A 428 -16.63 -12.08 16.28
CA ALA A 428 -16.33 -13.51 16.17
C ALA A 428 -14.82 -13.77 16.17
N SER A 429 -14.03 -12.96 15.46
CA SER A 429 -12.57 -13.10 15.41
C SER A 429 -11.93 -12.83 16.77
N LEU A 430 -12.37 -11.79 17.47
CA LEU A 430 -11.86 -11.40 18.78
C LEU A 430 -12.07 -12.47 19.85
N TYR A 431 -13.23 -13.13 19.86
CA TYR A 431 -13.58 -14.09 20.91
C TYR A 431 -13.29 -15.55 20.51
N ALA A 432 -13.55 -15.95 19.26
CA ALA A 432 -13.42 -17.34 18.85
C ALA A 432 -11.96 -17.77 18.66
N TYR A 433 -11.13 -16.95 17.99
CA TYR A 433 -9.75 -17.37 17.71
C TYR A 433 -8.90 -17.56 18.97
N PRO A 434 -8.81 -16.58 19.88
CA PRO A 434 -7.97 -16.75 21.08
C PRO A 434 -8.41 -17.96 21.91
N SER A 435 -9.72 -18.17 22.04
CA SER A 435 -10.29 -19.32 22.75
C SER A 435 -9.91 -20.66 22.12
N ILE A 436 -10.06 -20.79 20.79
CA ILE A 436 -9.72 -22.02 20.05
C ILE A 436 -8.21 -22.28 20.09
N CYS A 437 -7.39 -21.24 19.91
CA CYS A 437 -5.94 -21.35 19.92
C CYS A 437 -5.41 -21.86 21.26
N VAL A 438 -5.88 -21.29 22.38
CA VAL A 438 -5.48 -21.75 23.71
C VAL A 438 -5.99 -23.15 24.01
N ALA A 439 -7.23 -23.48 23.61
CA ALA A 439 -7.79 -24.83 23.80
C ALA A 439 -6.96 -25.92 23.10
N ILE A 440 -6.34 -25.59 21.96
CA ILE A 440 -5.48 -26.52 21.20
C ILE A 440 -4.02 -26.45 21.72
N GLY A 441 -3.70 -25.55 22.64
CA GLY A 441 -2.41 -25.43 23.31
C GLY A 441 -1.39 -24.57 22.56
N ILE A 442 -1.84 -23.51 21.88
CA ILE A 442 -0.98 -22.40 21.41
C ILE A 442 -0.77 -21.42 22.57
N SER A 443 0.40 -20.80 22.67
CA SER A 443 0.68 -19.83 23.76
C SER A 443 -0.33 -18.67 23.80
N ALA A 444 -0.60 -18.12 24.98
CA ALA A 444 -1.59 -17.05 25.17
C ALA A 444 -1.33 -15.81 24.30
N THR A 445 -0.08 -15.32 24.28
CA THR A 445 0.32 -14.15 23.48
C THR A 445 0.15 -14.37 21.98
N ARG A 446 0.46 -15.57 21.48
CA ARG A 446 0.26 -15.92 20.07
C ARG A 446 -1.21 -16.17 19.73
N SER A 447 -1.97 -16.70 20.68
CA SER A 447 -3.42 -16.90 20.54
C SER A 447 -4.14 -15.57 20.36
N LEU A 448 -3.75 -14.53 21.10
CA LEU A 448 -4.26 -13.17 20.92
C LEU A 448 -3.93 -12.59 19.52
N SER A 449 -2.77 -12.91 18.94
CA SER A 449 -2.41 -12.50 17.58
C SER A 449 -3.37 -13.04 16.51
N PHE A 450 -4.09 -14.14 16.77
CA PHE A 450 -5.08 -14.64 15.82
C PHE A 450 -6.37 -13.82 15.78
N ALA A 451 -6.67 -13.03 16.82
CA ALA A 451 -7.83 -12.16 16.85
C ALA A 451 -7.84 -11.14 15.69
N SER A 452 -6.64 -10.76 15.25
CA SER A 452 -6.40 -9.74 14.22
C SER A 452 -5.84 -10.33 12.90
N ARG A 453 -5.86 -11.66 12.72
CA ARG A 453 -5.18 -12.33 11.59
C ARG A 453 -5.67 -11.96 10.19
N SER A 454 -6.90 -11.48 10.09
CA SER A 454 -7.56 -11.17 8.81
C SER A 454 -7.43 -9.68 8.46
N LEU A 455 -6.80 -8.90 9.33
CA LEU A 455 -6.55 -7.48 9.12
C LEU A 455 -5.30 -7.28 8.26
N THR A 456 -5.28 -6.20 7.51
CA THR A 456 -4.03 -5.69 6.92
C THR A 456 -3.07 -5.28 8.02
N LEU A 457 -1.77 -5.52 7.82
CA LEU A 457 -0.71 -5.29 8.81
C LEU A 457 -0.78 -3.91 9.48
N ALA A 458 -1.12 -2.88 8.72
CA ALA A 458 -1.27 -1.51 9.21
C ALA A 458 -2.27 -1.40 10.38
N LEU A 459 -3.34 -2.21 10.36
CA LEU A 459 -4.36 -2.25 11.41
C LEU A 459 -4.18 -3.47 12.33
N ALA A 460 -3.59 -4.56 11.85
CA ALA A 460 -3.38 -5.79 12.60
C ALA A 460 -2.35 -5.63 13.73
N ILE A 461 -1.23 -4.95 13.46
CA ILE A 461 -0.17 -4.69 14.44
C ILE A 461 -0.73 -3.88 15.63
N PRO A 462 -1.35 -2.70 15.44
CA PRO A 462 -1.89 -1.94 16.57
C PRO A 462 -3.03 -2.67 17.30
N ALA A 463 -3.91 -3.40 16.58
CA ALA A 463 -4.95 -4.21 17.23
C ALA A 463 -4.37 -5.32 18.12
N THR A 464 -3.29 -5.95 17.69
CA THR A 464 -2.60 -7.01 18.46
C THR A 464 -1.85 -6.44 19.65
N ALA A 465 -1.18 -5.31 19.46
CA ALA A 465 -0.49 -4.59 20.53
C ALA A 465 -1.47 -4.17 21.65
N ASN A 466 -2.66 -3.67 21.28
CA ASN A 466 -3.73 -3.36 22.23
C ASN A 466 -4.13 -4.57 23.08
N LEU A 467 -4.16 -5.78 22.51
CA LEU A 467 -4.46 -7.00 23.24
C LEU A 467 -3.27 -7.52 24.06
N GLY A 468 -2.04 -7.08 23.79
CA GLY A 468 -0.81 -7.66 24.36
C GLY A 468 -0.38 -8.96 23.66
N GLY A 469 -0.80 -9.15 22.40
CA GLY A 469 -0.39 -10.28 21.58
C GLY A 469 1.00 -10.12 20.95
N ASP A 470 1.49 -11.17 20.30
CA ASP A 470 2.77 -11.14 19.59
C ASP A 470 2.64 -10.51 18.18
N GLU A 471 3.27 -9.34 17.99
CA GLU A 471 3.30 -8.58 16.74
C GLU A 471 3.96 -9.34 15.58
N ARG A 472 4.92 -10.22 15.86
CA ARG A 472 5.62 -11.00 14.84
C ARG A 472 4.73 -12.13 14.31
N THR A 473 3.99 -12.78 15.22
CA THR A 473 3.02 -13.83 14.86
C THR A 473 1.87 -13.24 14.04
N VAL A 474 1.26 -12.13 14.47
CA VAL A 474 0.17 -11.52 13.67
C VAL A 474 0.68 -11.14 12.28
N ALA A 475 1.91 -10.64 12.15
CA ALA A 475 2.41 -10.24 10.85
C ALA A 475 2.58 -11.41 9.87
N ALA A 476 3.12 -12.53 10.37
CA ALA A 476 3.23 -13.76 9.58
C ALA A 476 1.84 -14.28 9.17
N VAL A 477 0.91 -14.40 10.11
CA VAL A 477 -0.42 -14.96 9.84
C VAL A 477 -1.25 -14.03 8.94
N ALA A 478 -1.14 -12.70 9.08
CA ALA A 478 -1.84 -11.72 8.26
C ALA A 478 -1.39 -11.73 6.78
N ILE A 479 -0.08 -11.81 6.52
CA ILE A 479 0.40 -11.98 5.13
C ILE A 479 -0.05 -13.33 4.57
N MET A 480 0.02 -14.40 5.36
CA MET A 480 -0.47 -15.70 4.92
C MET A 480 -1.96 -15.66 4.57
N SER A 481 -2.80 -14.97 5.37
CA SER A 481 -4.21 -14.72 5.03
C SER A 481 -4.34 -14.01 3.68
N GLY A 482 -3.50 -13.00 3.46
CA GLY A 482 -3.46 -12.23 2.21
C GLY A 482 -3.14 -13.08 0.98
N VAL A 483 -2.04 -13.84 1.06
CA VAL A 483 -1.56 -14.70 -0.03
C VAL A 483 -2.56 -15.82 -0.32
N VAL A 484 -3.03 -16.52 0.71
CA VAL A 484 -3.99 -17.62 0.55
C VAL A 484 -5.30 -17.12 -0.04
N GLY A 485 -5.79 -15.98 0.43
CA GLY A 485 -7.02 -15.39 -0.08
C GLY A 485 -6.91 -14.90 -1.53
N ALA A 486 -5.76 -14.36 -1.93
CA ALA A 486 -5.52 -14.01 -3.33
C ALA A 486 -5.45 -15.24 -4.25
N LEU A 487 -4.86 -16.35 -3.77
CA LEU A 487 -4.73 -17.57 -4.58
C LEU A 487 -6.03 -18.38 -4.67
N VAL A 488 -6.80 -18.45 -3.57
CA VAL A 488 -7.89 -19.42 -3.41
C VAL A 488 -9.27 -18.74 -3.33
N GLY A 489 -9.34 -17.46 -2.99
CA GLY A 489 -10.60 -16.76 -2.70
C GLY A 489 -11.61 -16.77 -3.85
N GLY A 490 -11.18 -16.49 -5.08
CA GLY A 490 -12.07 -16.56 -6.26
C GLY A 490 -12.61 -17.98 -6.52
N ARG A 491 -11.78 -19.01 -6.30
CA ARG A 491 -12.18 -20.42 -6.45
C ARG A 491 -13.20 -20.83 -5.40
N VAL A 492 -13.00 -20.42 -4.15
CA VAL A 492 -13.92 -20.70 -3.04
C VAL A 492 -15.26 -20.00 -3.25
N LEU A 493 -15.27 -18.74 -3.73
CA LEU A 493 -16.52 -18.05 -4.08
C LEU A 493 -17.31 -18.79 -5.16
N GLY A 494 -16.62 -19.30 -6.19
CA GLY A 494 -17.23 -20.13 -7.23
C GLY A 494 -17.82 -21.44 -6.68
N TRP A 495 -17.09 -22.12 -5.79
CA TRP A 495 -17.58 -23.34 -5.13
C TRP A 495 -18.77 -23.09 -4.21
N LEU A 496 -18.84 -21.92 -3.57
CA LEU A 496 -19.98 -21.51 -2.76
C LEU A 496 -21.20 -21.07 -3.58
N GLY A 497 -21.11 -21.08 -4.91
CA GLY A 497 -22.18 -20.66 -5.81
C GLY A 497 -22.52 -19.18 -5.68
N ILE A 498 -21.52 -18.33 -5.35
CA ILE A 498 -21.68 -16.88 -5.36
C ILE A 498 -21.59 -16.41 -6.83
N PRO A 499 -22.65 -15.79 -7.37
CA PRO A 499 -22.66 -15.32 -8.76
C PRO A 499 -21.54 -14.32 -9.05
N GLU A 500 -21.10 -14.25 -10.30
CA GLU A 500 -20.05 -13.30 -10.71
C GLU A 500 -20.54 -11.85 -10.75
N ASP A 501 -21.84 -11.63 -10.89
CA ASP A 501 -22.48 -10.32 -10.86
C ASP A 501 -22.63 -9.73 -9.44
N ASP A 502 -22.55 -10.57 -8.39
CA ASP A 502 -22.64 -10.15 -6.98
C ASP A 502 -21.32 -9.56 -6.46
N TYR A 503 -20.98 -8.38 -6.97
CA TYR A 503 -19.75 -7.66 -6.61
C TYR A 503 -19.72 -7.25 -5.12
N VAL A 504 -20.88 -7.10 -4.46
CA VAL A 504 -20.98 -6.78 -3.04
C VAL A 504 -20.57 -7.96 -2.17
N THR A 505 -21.12 -9.15 -2.39
CA THR A 505 -20.72 -10.35 -1.62
C THR A 505 -19.26 -10.69 -1.87
N ARG A 506 -18.82 -10.67 -3.14
CA ARG A 506 -17.43 -10.98 -3.51
C ARG A 506 -16.46 -9.97 -2.87
N GLY A 507 -16.77 -8.69 -2.97
CA GLY A 507 -15.98 -7.61 -2.40
C GLY A 507 -15.87 -7.71 -0.88
N VAL A 508 -17.01 -7.74 -0.16
CA VAL A 508 -17.02 -7.80 1.32
C VAL A 508 -16.32 -9.06 1.83
N THR A 509 -16.56 -10.22 1.20
CA THR A 509 -15.94 -11.48 1.63
C THR A 509 -14.42 -11.46 1.47
N LEU A 510 -13.92 -11.03 0.30
CA LEU A 510 -12.49 -10.97 0.05
C LEU A 510 -11.81 -9.88 0.89
N GLY A 511 -12.43 -8.72 1.02
CA GLY A 511 -11.90 -7.60 1.80
C GLY A 511 -11.75 -7.93 3.28
N ALA A 512 -12.74 -8.59 3.87
CA ALA A 512 -12.72 -8.94 5.30
C ALA A 512 -11.80 -10.12 5.64
N ASN A 513 -11.45 -10.98 4.67
CA ASN A 513 -10.73 -12.24 4.92
C ASN A 513 -9.32 -12.32 4.31
N SER A 514 -9.03 -11.56 3.25
CA SER A 514 -7.95 -11.88 2.30
C SER A 514 -6.97 -10.72 2.04
N SER A 515 -6.95 -9.73 2.93
CA SER A 515 -6.02 -8.57 2.91
C SER A 515 -5.97 -7.81 1.57
N ALA A 516 -5.06 -6.83 1.47
CA ALA A 516 -4.82 -6.00 0.29
C ALA A 516 -4.56 -6.86 -0.95
N VAL A 517 -3.78 -7.93 -0.82
CA VAL A 517 -3.36 -8.79 -1.94
C VAL A 517 -4.54 -9.38 -2.72
N ALA A 518 -5.65 -9.77 -2.07
CA ALA A 518 -6.83 -10.28 -2.78
C ALA A 518 -7.66 -9.19 -3.45
N THR A 519 -7.73 -8.00 -2.84
CA THR A 519 -8.30 -6.82 -3.50
C THR A 519 -7.55 -6.51 -4.79
N ALA A 520 -6.24 -6.75 -4.82
CA ALA A 520 -5.44 -6.65 -6.02
C ALA A 520 -5.96 -7.47 -7.18
N LEU A 521 -6.19 -8.75 -6.91
CA LEU A 521 -6.69 -9.65 -7.92
C LEU A 521 -8.05 -9.15 -8.45
N LEU A 522 -8.92 -8.66 -7.56
CA LEU A 522 -10.19 -8.07 -7.95
C LEU A 522 -10.04 -6.85 -8.84
N LEU A 523 -9.02 -6.01 -8.68
CA LEU A 523 -8.86 -4.84 -9.55
C LEU A 523 -8.64 -5.19 -11.01
N ARG A 524 -8.11 -6.39 -11.28
CA ARG A 524 -7.98 -6.91 -12.64
C ARG A 524 -9.23 -7.61 -13.15
N THR A 525 -9.99 -8.27 -12.28
CA THR A 525 -11.11 -9.14 -12.69
C THR A 525 -12.48 -8.50 -12.50
N ASP A 526 -12.67 -7.72 -11.44
CA ASP A 526 -13.90 -7.02 -11.07
C ASP A 526 -13.57 -5.74 -10.23
N PRO A 527 -13.33 -4.59 -10.89
CA PRO A 527 -12.97 -3.34 -10.22
C PRO A 527 -14.01 -2.83 -9.20
N ARG A 528 -15.30 -3.13 -9.41
CA ARG A 528 -16.37 -2.76 -8.46
C ARG A 528 -16.29 -3.59 -7.19
N ALA A 529 -16.09 -4.90 -7.33
CA ALA A 529 -15.85 -5.78 -6.18
C ALA A 529 -14.58 -5.36 -5.43
N ALA A 530 -13.54 -4.90 -6.14
CA ALA A 530 -12.33 -4.40 -5.50
C ALA A 530 -12.54 -3.13 -4.65
N ALA A 531 -13.38 -2.20 -5.10
CA ALA A 531 -13.75 -1.02 -4.34
C ALA A 531 -14.41 -1.42 -3.00
N LEU A 532 -15.37 -2.34 -3.06
CA LEU A 532 -16.04 -2.85 -1.86
C LEU A 532 -15.12 -3.71 -0.98
N SER A 533 -14.17 -4.43 -1.58
CA SER A 533 -13.12 -5.16 -0.86
C SER A 533 -12.21 -4.21 -0.08
N SER A 534 -11.74 -3.12 -0.70
CA SER A 534 -10.95 -2.07 -0.03
C SER A 534 -11.71 -1.45 1.13
N LEU A 535 -12.99 -1.10 0.90
CA LEU A 535 -13.86 -0.51 1.91
C LEU A 535 -14.09 -1.47 3.09
N SER A 536 -14.42 -2.73 2.80
CA SER A 536 -14.68 -3.78 3.80
C SER A 536 -13.44 -4.05 4.65
N MET A 537 -12.26 -4.09 4.04
CA MET A 537 -10.99 -4.29 4.73
C MET A 537 -10.67 -3.16 5.71
N SER A 538 -10.77 -1.90 5.25
CA SER A 538 -10.57 -0.74 6.11
C SER A 538 -11.58 -0.72 7.26
N LEU A 539 -12.85 -1.00 6.97
CA LEU A 539 -13.91 -1.02 7.97
C LEU A 539 -13.73 -2.12 9.01
N PHE A 540 -13.47 -3.36 8.58
CA PHE A 540 -13.21 -4.51 9.45
C PHE A 540 -12.03 -4.26 10.39
N GLY A 541 -10.92 -3.75 9.85
CA GLY A 541 -9.76 -3.40 10.65
C GLY A 541 -10.03 -2.26 11.61
N THR A 542 -10.76 -1.23 11.19
CA THR A 542 -11.17 -0.11 12.06
C THR A 542 -12.03 -0.58 13.22
N ILE A 543 -13.05 -1.40 12.96
CA ILE A 543 -13.94 -1.96 13.99
C ILE A 543 -13.14 -2.81 14.98
N THR A 544 -12.22 -3.64 14.49
CA THR A 544 -11.39 -4.50 15.33
C THR A 544 -10.42 -3.69 16.18
N VAL A 545 -9.75 -2.67 15.62
CA VAL A 545 -8.91 -1.76 16.41
C VAL A 545 -9.73 -1.03 17.46
N LEU A 546 -10.93 -0.56 17.12
CA LEU A 546 -11.84 0.10 18.06
C LEU A 546 -12.19 -0.82 19.23
N PHE A 547 -12.58 -2.06 18.95
CA PHE A 547 -12.91 -3.04 20.00
C PHE A 547 -11.71 -3.42 20.86
N THR A 548 -10.54 -3.63 20.27
CA THR A 548 -9.32 -3.92 21.04
C THR A 548 -8.83 -2.74 21.86
N SER A 549 -9.19 -1.50 21.50
CA SER A 549 -8.84 -0.29 22.25
C SER A 549 -9.76 -0.02 23.45
N ILE A 550 -10.93 -0.67 23.52
CA ILE A 550 -11.87 -0.52 24.62
C ILE A 550 -11.44 -1.45 25.77
N PRO A 551 -10.99 -0.94 26.94
CA PRO A 551 -10.40 -1.79 27.98
C PRO A 551 -11.28 -2.95 28.43
N PRO A 552 -12.60 -2.78 28.70
CA PRO A 552 -13.46 -3.91 29.05
C PRO A 552 -13.50 -5.04 28.01
N ILE A 553 -13.43 -4.71 26.73
CA ILE A 553 -13.44 -5.69 25.64
C ILE A 553 -12.06 -6.36 25.54
N ALA A 554 -10.98 -5.56 25.61
CA ALA A 554 -9.62 -6.07 25.58
C ALA A 554 -9.35 -7.05 26.73
N ASP A 555 -9.76 -6.69 27.95
CA ASP A 555 -9.59 -7.50 29.15
C ASP A 555 -10.48 -8.75 29.10
N ALA A 556 -11.70 -8.66 28.55
CA ALA A 556 -12.51 -9.84 28.29
C ALA A 556 -11.79 -10.82 27.35
N VAL A 557 -11.19 -10.33 26.26
CA VAL A 557 -10.45 -11.18 25.30
C VAL A 557 -9.17 -11.75 25.93
N ARG A 558 -8.44 -10.97 26.75
CA ARG A 558 -7.27 -11.45 27.50
C ARG A 558 -7.62 -12.54 28.51
N SER A 559 -8.76 -12.41 29.18
CA SER A 559 -9.23 -13.41 30.14
C SER A 559 -9.49 -14.78 29.49
N LEU A 560 -9.87 -14.83 28.21
CA LEU A 560 -10.06 -16.07 27.45
C LEU A 560 -8.77 -16.89 27.32
N VAL A 561 -7.62 -16.22 27.37
CA VAL A 561 -6.31 -16.85 27.24
C VAL A 561 -5.57 -16.99 28.56
N GLY A 562 -6.24 -16.67 29.68
CA GLY A 562 -5.68 -16.75 31.03
C GLY A 562 -4.68 -15.64 31.36
N LEU A 563 -4.82 -14.46 30.73
CA LEU A 563 -4.03 -13.24 30.99
C LEU A 563 -4.84 -12.18 31.72
#